data_AF-A0A9J6E1I3-F1
#
_entry.id   AF-A0A9J6E1I3-F1
#
_cell.length_a   1.000
_cell.length_b   1.000
_cell.length_c   1.000
_cell.angle_alpha   90.00
_cell.angle_beta   90.00
_cell.angle_gamma   90.00
#
_symmetry.space_group_name_H-M   'P 1'
#
loop_
_entity.id
_entity.type
_entity.pdbx_description
1 polymer ?
#
loop_
_entity_poly.entity_id
_entity_poly.type
_entity_poly.pdbx_seq_one_letter_code
_entity_poly.pdbx_strand_id
1 'polypeptide(L)'
;MMYAQTKGVRVHGGENVGGQKVRVQGARKVWSGGSESHMFNKLEEIANSKVPKTPVLGCCISRALEPAAVNANFFNSRINWVVQSSAVDYLHLMLVTMRWLMEDFAIRGRFAVSIHDEVRFLVASEDRYRAALALQVTNLLTRSFFAWRLGMRDLPQSVAFFSSIEVDTVLRKEVDMDCVTPSNPQGLKEGYGIPPGEALDIYAVLQKTKGGRLSREAELA
;
A
#
# COMPACT_ATOMS: atom_id res chain seq x y z
N MET A 1 25.53 -7.44 9.22
CA MET A 1 24.70 -7.50 8.01
C MET A 1 23.59 -8.50 8.25
N MET A 2 22.34 -8.07 8.41
CA MET A 2 21.29 -8.95 8.94
C MET A 2 20.73 -9.98 7.94
N TYR A 3 20.92 -9.81 6.63
CA TYR A 3 20.58 -10.83 5.62
C TYR A 3 21.48 -10.69 4.39
N ALA A 4 22.01 -11.79 3.87
CA ALA A 4 22.89 -11.80 2.70
C ALA A 4 22.14 -11.97 1.36
N GLN A 5 20.87 -12.39 1.40
CA GLN A 5 20.04 -12.68 0.22
C GLN A 5 18.56 -12.34 0.48
N THR A 6 17.85 -11.93 -0.57
CA THR A 6 16.43 -11.52 -0.52
C THR A 6 15.50 -12.73 -0.29
N LYS A 7 15.63 -13.76 -1.13
CA LYS A 7 15.01 -15.08 -0.90
C LYS A 7 15.98 -15.97 -0.16
N GLY A 8 15.56 -16.48 0.99
CA GLY A 8 16.34 -17.46 1.75
C GLY A 8 16.40 -18.83 1.06
N VAL A 9 16.89 -19.83 1.78
CA VAL A 9 16.92 -21.22 1.32
C VAL A 9 15.69 -21.96 1.87
N ARG A 10 15.10 -22.86 1.08
CA ARG A 10 14.06 -23.77 1.56
C ARG A 10 14.67 -24.87 2.43
N VAL A 11 14.37 -24.83 3.73
CA VAL A 11 14.75 -25.84 4.71
C VAL A 11 13.53 -26.68 5.10
N HIS A 12 13.72 -27.93 5.50
CA HIS A 12 12.61 -28.72 6.05
C HIS A 12 12.23 -28.13 7.41
N GLY A 13 10.93 -27.91 7.65
CA GLY A 13 10.44 -27.43 8.94
C GLY A 13 10.91 -28.38 10.06
N GLY A 14 11.60 -27.82 11.05
CA GLY A 14 11.94 -28.52 12.28
C GLY A 14 11.23 -27.84 13.44
N GLU A 15 10.65 -28.63 14.34
CA GLU A 15 10.15 -28.12 15.62
C GLU A 15 11.29 -28.13 16.64
N ASN A 16 11.38 -27.06 17.43
CA ASN A 16 12.26 -27.01 18.59
C ASN A 16 11.48 -27.55 19.79
N VAL A 17 11.72 -28.82 20.13
CA VAL A 17 11.22 -29.42 21.36
C VAL A 17 12.39 -29.51 22.32
N GLY A 18 12.34 -28.77 23.43
CA GLY A 18 13.38 -28.83 24.49
C GLY A 18 14.79 -28.40 24.05
N GLY A 19 14.92 -27.52 23.05
CA GLY A 19 16.23 -27.02 22.58
C GLY A 19 16.93 -27.88 21.52
N GLN A 20 16.32 -29.00 21.09
CA GLN A 20 16.78 -29.77 19.94
C GLN A 20 15.89 -29.53 18.71
N LYS A 21 16.52 -29.30 17.54
CA LYS A 21 15.83 -29.26 16.25
C LYS A 21 15.44 -30.67 15.85
N VAL A 22 14.18 -31.04 16.04
CA VAL A 22 13.66 -32.34 15.61
C VAL A 22 13.13 -32.22 14.19
N ARG A 23 13.58 -33.12 13.31
CA ARG A 23 13.10 -33.21 11.92
C ARG A 23 11.75 -33.92 11.94
N VAL A 24 10.67 -33.18 11.73
CA VAL A 24 9.32 -33.75 11.66
C VAL A 24 9.13 -34.40 10.28
N GLN A 25 8.86 -35.71 10.25
CA GLN A 25 8.50 -36.40 9.00
C GLN A 25 7.19 -35.82 8.44
N GLY A 26 7.21 -35.42 7.17
CA GLY A 26 6.08 -34.72 6.53
C GLY A 26 6.06 -33.20 6.72
N ALA A 27 7.03 -32.62 7.43
CA ALA A 27 7.09 -31.17 7.59
C ALA A 27 7.29 -30.44 6.26
N ARG A 28 6.43 -29.43 6.07
CA ARG A 28 6.48 -28.52 4.93
C ARG A 28 7.83 -27.82 4.86
N LYS A 29 8.36 -27.64 3.65
CA LYS A 29 9.55 -26.81 3.43
C LYS A 29 9.22 -25.35 3.73
N VAL A 30 10.04 -24.70 4.53
CA VAL A 30 9.93 -23.28 4.90
C VAL A 30 11.14 -22.52 4.40
N TRP A 31 10.94 -21.26 4.01
CA TRP A 31 12.02 -20.36 3.67
C TRP A 31 12.74 -19.89 4.94
N SER A 32 14.07 -19.89 4.94
CA SER A 32 14.90 -19.44 6.07
C SER A 32 16.16 -18.72 5.58
N GLY A 33 16.64 -17.74 6.36
CA GLY A 33 17.95 -17.10 6.15
C GLY A 33 18.00 -15.94 5.14
N GLY A 34 16.88 -15.60 4.48
CA GLY A 34 16.75 -14.40 3.66
C GLY A 34 15.79 -13.38 4.26
N SER A 35 15.95 -12.09 3.91
CA SER A 35 15.16 -10.98 4.46
C SER A 35 13.65 -11.13 4.25
N GLU A 36 13.23 -11.74 3.14
CA GLU A 36 11.81 -11.93 2.79
C GLU A 36 11.28 -13.33 3.14
N SER A 37 12.10 -14.18 3.78
CA SER A 37 11.71 -15.57 4.05
C SER A 37 10.40 -15.66 4.84
N HIS A 38 10.23 -14.77 5.83
CA HIS A 38 9.01 -14.70 6.63
C HIS A 38 7.78 -14.32 5.80
N MET A 39 7.92 -13.37 4.87
CA MET A 39 6.86 -12.98 3.94
C MET A 39 6.45 -14.16 3.08
N PHE A 40 7.39 -14.86 2.45
CA PHE A 40 7.08 -16.02 1.62
C PHE A 40 6.40 -17.12 2.41
N ASN A 41 6.88 -17.43 3.62
CA ASN A 41 6.23 -18.41 4.49
C ASN A 41 4.78 -18.04 4.79
N LYS A 42 4.49 -16.75 5.04
CA LYS A 42 3.12 -16.31 5.33
C LYS A 42 2.20 -16.37 4.11
N LEU A 43 2.69 -15.96 2.93
CA LEU A 43 1.94 -16.10 1.67
C LEU A 43 1.61 -17.56 1.38
N GLU A 44 2.60 -18.42 1.58
CA GLU A 44 2.50 -19.87 1.42
C GLU A 44 1.54 -20.54 2.42
N GLU A 45 1.49 -20.05 3.65
CA GLU A 45 0.53 -20.45 4.69
C GLU A 45 -0.90 -20.12 4.24
N ILE A 46 -1.15 -18.88 3.82
CA ILE A 46 -2.47 -18.40 3.39
C ILE A 46 -2.94 -19.17 2.14
N ALA A 47 -2.10 -19.32 1.13
CA ALA A 47 -2.45 -19.98 -0.13
C ALA A 47 -2.79 -21.47 0.03
N ASN A 48 -2.31 -22.12 1.09
CA ASN A 48 -2.64 -23.52 1.40
C ASN A 48 -3.64 -23.68 2.55
N SER A 49 -4.15 -22.57 3.11
CA SER A 49 -5.23 -22.66 4.08
C SER A 49 -6.49 -23.22 3.43
N LYS A 50 -7.34 -23.89 4.22
CA LYS A 50 -8.56 -24.54 3.70
C LYS A 50 -9.46 -23.58 2.92
N VAL A 51 -9.55 -22.34 3.40
CA VAL A 51 -10.27 -21.24 2.76
C VAL A 51 -9.29 -20.06 2.68
N PRO A 52 -8.54 -19.90 1.57
CA PRO A 52 -7.58 -18.80 1.41
C PRO A 52 -8.28 -17.44 1.52
N LYS A 53 -7.78 -16.62 2.45
CA LYS A 53 -8.28 -15.28 2.73
C LYS A 53 -7.15 -14.27 2.81
N THR A 54 -7.40 -13.04 2.38
CA THR A 54 -6.44 -11.97 2.60
C THR A 54 -6.24 -11.72 4.10
N PRO A 55 -5.02 -11.37 4.55
CA PRO A 55 -4.72 -11.27 5.98
C PRO A 55 -5.40 -10.09 6.67
N VAL A 56 -5.79 -9.06 5.90
CA VAL A 56 -6.27 -7.78 6.44
C VAL A 56 -7.79 -7.67 6.41
N LEU A 57 -8.44 -7.76 5.25
CA LEU A 57 -9.91 -7.66 5.20
C LEU A 57 -10.60 -9.03 5.15
N GLY A 58 -9.85 -10.12 4.98
CA GLY A 58 -10.43 -11.47 4.93
C GLY A 58 -11.17 -11.77 3.62
N CYS A 59 -10.87 -11.06 2.54
CA CYS A 59 -11.41 -11.32 1.21
C CYS A 59 -11.05 -12.75 0.78
N CYS A 60 -12.04 -13.50 0.30
CA CYS A 60 -11.88 -14.92 -0.05
C CYS A 60 -11.54 -15.08 -1.53
N ILE A 61 -10.70 -16.06 -1.84
CA ILE A 61 -10.47 -16.47 -3.24
C ILE A 61 -11.75 -17.09 -3.82
N SER A 62 -11.88 -17.12 -5.15
CA SER A 62 -12.93 -17.89 -5.80
C SER A 62 -12.92 -19.35 -5.33
N ARG A 63 -14.11 -19.89 -5.00
CA ARG A 63 -14.29 -21.28 -4.55
C ARG A 63 -13.67 -22.30 -5.51
N ALA A 64 -13.63 -22.00 -6.81
CA ALA A 64 -13.02 -22.85 -7.84
C ALA A 64 -11.49 -23.00 -7.70
N LEU A 65 -10.82 -22.12 -6.93
CA LEU A 65 -9.38 -22.17 -6.69
C LEU A 65 -9.02 -22.60 -5.26
N GLU A 66 -10.01 -22.89 -4.41
CA GLU A 66 -9.78 -23.40 -3.06
C GLU A 66 -9.07 -24.76 -3.11
N PRO A 67 -8.21 -25.09 -2.13
CA PRO A 67 -7.52 -26.39 -2.09
C PRO A 67 -8.44 -27.60 -2.18
N ALA A 68 -9.69 -27.50 -1.68
CA ALA A 68 -10.68 -28.57 -1.79
C ALA A 68 -11.10 -28.86 -3.25
N ALA A 69 -11.08 -27.87 -4.14
CA ALA A 69 -11.48 -28.00 -5.53
C ALA A 69 -10.33 -28.42 -6.46
N VAL A 70 -9.11 -27.92 -6.18
CA VAL A 70 -7.96 -28.08 -7.11
C VAL A 70 -6.77 -28.84 -6.50
N ASN A 71 -6.85 -29.29 -5.25
CA ASN A 71 -5.74 -29.89 -4.51
C ASN A 71 -4.48 -29.01 -4.58
N ALA A 72 -3.39 -29.56 -5.14
CA ALA A 72 -2.10 -28.88 -5.31
C ALA A 72 -2.00 -28.04 -6.60
N ASN A 73 -2.97 -28.14 -7.52
CA ASN A 73 -2.94 -27.37 -8.76
C ASN A 73 -3.15 -25.87 -8.50
N PHE A 74 -2.64 -25.04 -9.41
CA PHE A 74 -2.76 -23.58 -9.36
C PHE A 74 -2.16 -22.90 -8.11
N PHE A 75 -1.23 -23.56 -7.41
CA PHE A 75 -0.59 -22.99 -6.21
C PHE A 75 0.06 -21.63 -6.48
N ASN A 76 0.81 -21.48 -7.58
CA ASN A 76 1.43 -20.20 -7.94
C ASN A 76 0.37 -19.11 -8.19
N SER A 77 -0.75 -19.46 -8.82
CA SER A 77 -1.86 -18.53 -9.02
C SER A 77 -2.48 -18.09 -7.69
N ARG A 78 -2.60 -19.00 -6.71
CA ARG A 78 -3.05 -18.65 -5.35
C ARG A 78 -2.08 -17.70 -4.65
N ILE A 79 -0.78 -17.93 -4.75
CA ILE A 79 0.23 -17.03 -4.16
C ILE A 79 0.12 -15.63 -4.76
N ASN A 80 0.05 -15.54 -6.10
CA ASN A 80 -0.13 -14.27 -6.78
C ASN A 80 -1.45 -13.60 -6.38
N TRP A 81 -2.53 -14.37 -6.25
CA TRP A 81 -3.81 -13.88 -5.76
C TRP A 81 -3.70 -13.31 -4.34
N VAL A 82 -3.00 -13.97 -3.40
CA VAL A 82 -2.83 -13.44 -2.04
C VAL A 82 -2.16 -12.07 -2.08
N VAL A 83 -1.11 -11.89 -2.88
CA VAL A 83 -0.39 -10.62 -3.00
C VAL A 83 -1.29 -9.54 -3.64
N GLN A 84 -1.89 -9.84 -4.79
CA GLN A 84 -2.72 -8.89 -5.54
C GLN A 84 -3.99 -8.51 -4.78
N SER A 85 -4.67 -9.49 -4.19
CA SER A 85 -5.88 -9.25 -3.40
C SER A 85 -5.57 -8.50 -2.11
N SER A 86 -4.38 -8.68 -1.51
CA SER A 86 -3.95 -7.86 -0.36
C SER A 86 -3.64 -6.41 -0.76
N ALA A 87 -3.18 -6.16 -1.99
CA ALA A 87 -3.04 -4.80 -2.51
C ALA A 87 -4.42 -4.13 -2.71
N VAL A 88 -5.44 -4.91 -3.12
CA VAL A 88 -6.83 -4.41 -3.19
C VAL A 88 -7.39 -4.10 -1.79
N ASP A 89 -7.09 -4.91 -0.77
CA ASP A 89 -7.44 -4.58 0.63
C ASP A 89 -6.85 -3.23 1.05
N TYR A 90 -5.61 -2.96 0.65
CA TYR A 90 -4.93 -1.69 0.92
C TYR A 90 -5.66 -0.53 0.25
N LEU A 91 -6.00 -0.66 -1.04
CA LEU A 91 -6.76 0.34 -1.78
C LEU A 91 -8.11 0.62 -1.11
N HIS A 92 -8.87 -0.42 -0.72
CA HIS A 92 -10.16 -0.23 -0.06
C HIS A 92 -10.03 0.56 1.26
N LEU A 93 -9.04 0.24 2.09
CA LEU A 93 -8.79 0.99 3.32
C LEU A 93 -8.38 2.43 3.03
N MET A 94 -7.55 2.66 2.02
CA MET A 94 -7.21 4.02 1.61
C MET A 94 -8.44 4.82 1.19
N LEU A 95 -9.30 4.25 0.34
CA LEU A 95 -10.49 4.93 -0.16
C LEU A 95 -11.49 5.24 0.96
N VAL A 96 -11.73 4.28 1.86
CA VAL A 96 -12.63 4.45 3.00
C VAL A 96 -12.09 5.49 3.99
N THR A 97 -10.80 5.39 4.33
CA THR A 97 -10.16 6.33 5.28
C THR A 97 -10.11 7.74 4.69
N MET A 98 -9.76 7.87 3.41
CA MET A 98 -9.74 9.18 2.75
C MET A 98 -11.14 9.79 2.67
N ARG A 99 -12.16 8.99 2.34
CA ARG A 99 -13.55 9.44 2.34
C ARG A 99 -13.98 9.94 3.72
N TRP A 100 -13.67 9.16 4.76
CA TRP A 100 -13.96 9.54 6.15
C TRP A 100 -13.28 10.87 6.52
N LEU A 101 -11.97 11.02 6.27
CA LEU A 101 -11.26 12.27 6.56
C LEU A 101 -11.78 13.45 5.74
N MET A 102 -12.16 13.23 4.48
CA MET A 102 -12.73 14.29 3.65
C MET A 102 -14.09 14.77 4.19
N GLU A 103 -14.93 13.84 4.64
CA GLU A 103 -16.25 14.14 5.21
C GLU A 103 -16.12 14.83 6.58
N ASP A 104 -15.31 14.28 7.49
CA ASP A 104 -15.14 14.77 8.87
C ASP A 104 -14.54 16.18 8.92
N PHE A 105 -13.57 16.46 8.03
CA PHE A 105 -12.91 17.76 7.97
C PHE A 105 -13.47 18.67 6.85
N ALA A 106 -14.58 18.33 6.20
CA ALA A 106 -15.16 19.12 5.11
C ALA A 106 -14.14 19.52 4.01
N ILE A 107 -13.27 18.58 3.62
CA ILE A 107 -12.33 18.73 2.51
C ILE A 107 -13.10 18.43 1.22
N ARG A 108 -13.23 19.43 0.35
CA ARG A 108 -13.96 19.26 -0.92
C ARG A 108 -13.10 18.52 -1.93
N GLY A 109 -13.30 17.21 -1.99
CA GLY A 109 -12.71 16.37 -3.02
C GLY A 109 -13.53 15.12 -3.29
N ARG A 110 -13.12 14.38 -4.32
CA ARG A 110 -13.68 13.07 -4.67
C ARG A 110 -12.59 12.18 -5.23
N PHE A 111 -12.77 10.88 -5.04
CA PHE A 111 -11.98 9.89 -5.75
C PHE A 111 -12.13 10.07 -7.26
N ALA A 112 -11.01 10.01 -7.98
CA ALA A 112 -10.98 10.17 -9.42
C ALA A 112 -10.64 8.85 -10.11
N VAL A 113 -9.46 8.29 -9.81
CA VAL A 113 -9.00 7.05 -10.42
C VAL A 113 -7.97 6.36 -9.55
N SER A 114 -7.92 5.04 -9.65
CA SER A 114 -6.83 4.21 -9.13
C SER A 114 -6.24 3.39 -10.27
N ILE A 115 -4.94 3.55 -10.54
CA ILE A 115 -4.25 2.86 -11.64
C ILE A 115 -2.97 2.27 -11.05
N HIS A 116 -2.82 0.95 -11.13
CA HIS A 116 -1.69 0.23 -10.52
C HIS A 116 -1.54 0.55 -9.02
N ASP A 117 -0.46 1.24 -8.66
CA ASP A 117 -0.09 1.67 -7.32
C ASP A 117 -0.43 3.15 -7.05
N GLU A 118 -1.09 3.83 -7.99
CA GLU A 118 -1.49 5.22 -7.87
C GLU A 118 -2.97 5.35 -7.48
N VAL A 119 -3.26 6.26 -6.56
CA VAL A 119 -4.62 6.68 -6.19
C VAL A 119 -4.70 8.19 -6.33
N ARG A 120 -5.61 8.68 -7.19
CA ARG A 120 -5.76 10.11 -7.48
C ARG A 120 -7.14 10.61 -7.07
N PHE A 121 -7.14 11.82 -6.52
CA PHE A 121 -8.33 12.53 -6.07
C PHE A 121 -8.43 13.87 -6.79
N LEU A 122 -9.64 14.26 -7.18
CA LEU A 122 -9.94 15.62 -7.61
C LEU A 122 -10.33 16.41 -6.37
N VAL A 123 -9.66 17.53 -6.12
CA VAL A 123 -9.84 18.33 -4.91
C VAL A 123 -9.96 19.80 -5.32
N ALA A 124 -10.80 20.55 -4.61
CA ALA A 124 -10.86 22.00 -4.77
C ALA A 124 -9.50 22.63 -4.41
N SER A 125 -9.04 23.62 -5.18
CA SER A 125 -7.70 24.20 -5.05
C SER A 125 -7.41 24.70 -3.63
N GLU A 126 -8.39 25.28 -2.97
CA GLU A 126 -8.38 25.75 -1.59
C GLU A 126 -8.10 24.64 -0.56
N ASP A 127 -8.50 23.40 -0.85
CA ASP A 127 -8.38 22.25 0.04
C ASP A 127 -7.20 21.33 -0.33
N ARG A 128 -6.43 21.65 -1.39
CA ARG A 128 -5.38 20.77 -1.95
C ARG A 128 -4.34 20.29 -0.94
N TYR A 129 -3.85 21.17 -0.05
CA TYR A 129 -2.84 20.80 0.94
C TYR A 129 -3.44 20.05 2.14
N ARG A 130 -4.69 20.33 2.49
CA ARG A 130 -5.44 19.59 3.52
C ARG A 130 -5.72 18.17 3.03
N ALA A 131 -6.07 18.01 1.75
CA ALA A 131 -6.21 16.70 1.13
C ALA A 131 -4.87 15.96 1.04
N ALA A 132 -3.77 16.63 0.69
CA ALA A 132 -2.45 16.00 0.73
C ALA A 132 -2.12 15.48 2.14
N LEU A 133 -2.39 16.26 3.19
CA LEU A 133 -2.24 15.81 4.58
C LEU A 133 -3.15 14.62 4.91
N ALA A 134 -4.43 14.69 4.53
CA ALA A 134 -5.38 13.60 4.76
C ALA A 134 -4.92 12.30 4.07
N LEU A 135 -4.30 12.39 2.90
CA LEU A 135 -3.75 11.24 2.19
C LEU A 135 -2.50 10.67 2.87
N GLN A 136 -1.63 11.51 3.46
CA GLN A 136 -0.53 11.03 4.32
C GLN A 136 -1.06 10.28 5.55
N VAL A 137 -2.05 10.85 6.24
CA VAL A 137 -2.69 10.22 7.42
C VAL A 137 -3.39 8.92 7.03
N THR A 138 -4.06 8.90 5.88
CA THR A 138 -4.69 7.70 5.31
C THR A 138 -3.69 6.56 5.14
N ASN A 139 -2.51 6.85 4.60
CA ASN A 139 -1.45 5.85 4.42
C ASN A 139 -0.92 5.33 5.76
N LEU A 140 -0.69 6.24 6.71
CA LEU A 140 -0.26 5.90 8.06
C LEU A 140 -1.26 4.95 8.75
N LEU A 141 -2.55 5.29 8.72
CA LEU A 141 -3.61 4.47 9.32
C LEU A 141 -3.73 3.11 8.64
N THR A 142 -3.70 3.09 7.31
CA THR A 142 -3.76 1.85 6.51
C THR A 142 -2.59 0.94 6.86
N ARG A 143 -1.36 1.46 6.88
CA ARG A 143 -0.16 0.67 7.22
C ARG A 143 -0.15 0.22 8.67
N SER A 144 -0.62 1.05 9.58
CA SER A 144 -0.74 0.69 11.00
C SER A 144 -1.73 -0.46 11.18
N PHE A 145 -2.85 -0.43 10.48
CA PHE A 145 -3.82 -1.53 10.51
C PHE A 145 -3.27 -2.81 9.89
N PHE A 146 -2.58 -2.71 8.76
CA PHE A 146 -1.86 -3.85 8.16
C PHE A 146 -0.84 -4.45 9.13
N ALA A 147 -0.01 -3.60 9.77
CA ALA A 147 0.99 -4.03 10.74
C ALA A 147 0.34 -4.80 11.90
N TRP A 148 -0.71 -4.21 12.48
CA TRP A 148 -1.48 -4.80 13.57
C TRP A 148 -2.07 -6.17 13.19
N ARG A 149 -2.69 -6.28 12.01
CA ARG A 149 -3.29 -7.52 11.51
C ARG A 149 -2.27 -8.63 11.24
N LEU A 150 -1.03 -8.25 10.97
CA LEU A 150 0.10 -9.18 10.81
C LEU A 150 0.82 -9.47 12.14
N GLY A 151 0.37 -8.91 13.26
CA GLY A 151 0.97 -9.11 14.59
C GLY A 151 2.19 -8.24 14.86
N MET A 152 2.46 -7.24 14.02
CA MET A 152 3.50 -6.24 14.23
C MET A 152 2.92 -5.08 15.05
N ARG A 153 3.58 -4.73 16.16
CA ARG A 153 3.15 -3.66 17.06
C ARG A 153 3.73 -2.29 16.71
N ASP A 154 4.83 -2.27 15.97
CA ASP A 154 5.54 -1.06 15.58
C ASP A 154 5.48 -0.87 14.07
N LEU A 155 5.34 0.37 13.63
CA LEU A 155 5.41 0.77 12.22
C LEU A 155 6.61 1.71 12.01
N PRO A 156 7.59 1.34 11.18
CA PRO A 156 8.72 2.22 10.88
C PRO A 156 8.27 3.52 10.19
N GLN A 157 8.88 4.65 10.57
CA GLN A 157 8.54 5.95 9.97
C GLN A 157 8.77 5.99 8.45
N SER A 158 9.81 5.30 7.96
CA SER A 158 10.14 5.22 6.53
C SER A 158 9.04 4.61 5.68
N VAL A 159 8.15 3.82 6.29
CA VAL A 159 6.98 3.26 5.62
C VAL A 159 5.70 4.01 5.99
N ALA A 160 5.66 4.77 7.08
CA ALA A 160 4.44 5.43 7.55
C ALA A 160 3.84 6.42 6.52
N PHE A 161 4.68 7.17 5.83
CA PHE A 161 4.27 8.24 4.92
C PHE A 161 4.63 7.90 3.47
N PHE A 162 3.89 8.49 2.53
CA PHE A 162 4.32 8.52 1.13
C PHE A 162 5.59 9.34 1.02
N SER A 163 6.49 8.91 0.12
CA SER A 163 7.69 9.68 -0.22
C SER A 163 7.35 11.07 -0.72
N SER A 164 6.30 11.17 -1.53
CA SER A 164 5.78 12.42 -2.07
C SER A 164 4.29 12.27 -2.37
N ILE A 165 3.55 13.37 -2.23
CA ILE A 165 2.20 13.53 -2.77
C ILE A 165 2.24 14.60 -3.84
N GLU A 166 1.75 14.24 -5.01
CA GLU A 166 1.69 15.11 -6.17
C GLU A 166 0.39 15.91 -6.19
N VAL A 167 0.52 17.22 -6.35
CA VAL A 167 -0.60 18.17 -6.51
C VAL A 167 -0.42 18.86 -7.85
N ASP A 168 -1.36 18.63 -8.76
CA ASP A 168 -1.28 19.13 -10.12
C ASP A 168 -2.67 19.44 -10.68
N THR A 169 -2.73 20.32 -11.68
CA THR A 169 -3.96 20.63 -12.45
C THR A 169 -4.14 19.69 -13.64
N VAL A 170 -3.08 18.96 -14.02
CA VAL A 170 -3.09 17.97 -15.12
C VAL A 170 -2.70 16.57 -14.64
N LEU A 171 -3.04 15.57 -15.45
CA LEU A 171 -2.65 14.18 -15.23
C LEU A 171 -1.34 13.89 -15.98
N ARG A 172 -0.25 13.71 -15.24
CA ARG A 172 1.06 13.25 -15.73
C ARG A 172 1.74 12.36 -14.71
N LYS A 173 2.81 11.67 -15.13
CA LYS A 173 3.51 10.68 -14.29
C LYS A 173 4.28 11.33 -13.16
N GLU A 174 5.00 12.40 -13.45
CA GLU A 174 5.74 13.22 -12.49
C GLU A 174 5.35 14.68 -12.71
N VAL A 175 5.27 15.48 -11.65
CA VAL A 175 4.77 16.86 -11.69
C VAL A 175 5.63 17.84 -12.51
N ASP A 176 6.89 17.51 -12.78
CA ASP A 176 7.81 18.34 -13.57
C ASP A 176 7.90 17.90 -15.04
N MET A 177 7.21 16.82 -15.40
CA MET A 177 7.24 16.29 -16.75
C MET A 177 6.47 17.20 -17.71
N ASP A 178 7.18 17.73 -18.71
CA ASP A 178 6.61 18.64 -19.70
C ASP A 178 5.83 17.91 -20.83
N CYS A 179 5.88 16.58 -20.85
CA CYS A 179 5.16 15.73 -21.81
C CYS A 179 5.37 16.14 -23.30
N VAL A 180 6.61 16.46 -23.67
CA VAL A 180 7.01 16.69 -25.06
C VAL A 180 6.97 15.35 -25.81
N THR A 181 6.21 15.30 -26.90
CA THR A 181 6.11 14.13 -27.77
C THR A 181 6.10 14.57 -29.24
N PRO A 182 6.28 13.68 -30.23
CA PRO A 182 6.18 14.07 -31.64
C PRO A 182 4.84 14.72 -32.01
N SER A 183 3.74 14.36 -31.33
CA SER A 183 2.42 14.98 -31.50
C SER A 183 2.18 16.18 -30.57
N ASN A 184 3.06 16.42 -29.59
CA ASN A 184 3.05 17.57 -28.69
C ASN A 184 4.46 18.20 -28.61
N PRO A 185 4.95 18.83 -29.70
CA PRO A 185 6.34 19.27 -29.79
C PRO A 185 6.68 20.45 -28.87
N GLN A 186 5.69 21.23 -28.44
CA GLN A 186 5.85 22.39 -27.56
C GLN A 186 5.64 22.06 -26.07
N GLY A 187 5.36 20.80 -25.71
CA GLY A 187 5.16 20.40 -24.32
C GLY A 187 3.97 21.08 -23.65
N LEU A 188 3.82 20.87 -22.34
CA LEU A 188 2.75 21.42 -21.51
C LEU A 188 3.00 22.89 -21.16
N LYS A 189 4.26 23.25 -20.90
CA LYS A 189 4.65 24.58 -20.45
C LYS A 189 4.58 25.61 -21.55
N GLU A 190 5.22 25.37 -22.69
CA GLU A 190 5.23 26.32 -23.81
C GLU A 190 3.96 26.20 -24.64
N GLY A 191 3.54 24.97 -24.97
CA GLY A 191 2.37 24.74 -25.83
C GLY A 191 1.01 25.06 -25.19
N TYR A 192 0.85 24.77 -23.89
CA TYR A 192 -0.44 24.95 -23.18
C TYR A 192 -0.38 25.93 -22.01
N GLY A 193 0.78 26.50 -21.70
CA GLY A 193 0.94 27.42 -20.55
C GLY A 193 0.79 26.74 -19.19
N ILE A 194 0.92 25.42 -19.11
CA ILE A 194 0.69 24.64 -17.89
C ILE A 194 2.03 24.46 -17.16
N PRO A 195 2.21 25.07 -15.97
CA PRO A 195 3.44 24.94 -15.21
C PRO A 195 3.61 23.55 -14.57
N PRO A 196 4.82 23.21 -14.09
CA PRO A 196 5.02 22.09 -13.18
C PRO A 196 4.11 22.13 -11.96
N GLY A 197 3.66 20.96 -11.51
CA GLY A 197 2.91 20.80 -10.27
C GLY A 197 3.82 20.81 -9.03
N GLU A 198 3.27 20.44 -7.88
CA GLU A 198 3.99 20.37 -6.61
C GLU A 198 4.15 18.92 -6.16
N ALA A 199 5.38 18.52 -5.81
CA ALA A 199 5.68 17.26 -5.14
C ALA A 199 5.95 17.54 -3.66
N LEU A 200 5.11 17.02 -2.77
CA LEU A 200 5.11 17.36 -1.35
C LEU A 200 5.40 16.13 -0.48
N ASP A 201 6.55 16.15 0.21
CA ASP A 201 6.80 15.20 1.29
C ASP A 201 5.98 15.56 2.55
N ILE A 202 6.01 14.71 3.56
CA ILE A 202 5.27 14.96 4.81
C ILE A 202 5.68 16.28 5.48
N TYR A 203 6.95 16.69 5.42
CA TYR A 203 7.43 17.91 6.09
C TYR A 203 6.93 19.17 5.38
N ALA A 204 6.95 19.20 4.05
CA ALA A 204 6.40 20.26 3.23
C ALA A 204 4.88 20.38 3.42
N VAL A 205 4.17 19.24 3.49
CA VAL A 205 2.73 19.22 3.78
C VAL A 205 2.44 19.83 5.17
N LEU A 206 3.22 19.47 6.20
CA LEU A 206 3.04 20.03 7.55
C LEU A 206 3.24 21.55 7.58
N GLN A 207 4.24 22.07 6.87
CA GLN A 207 4.45 23.52 6.75
C GLN A 207 3.26 24.21 6.08
N LYS A 208 2.75 23.67 4.97
CA LYS A 208 1.60 24.22 4.23
C LYS A 208 0.27 24.10 4.97
N THR A 209 0.19 23.23 5.97
CA THR A 209 -1.01 23.00 6.80
C THR A 209 -0.86 23.51 8.24
N LYS A 210 0.05 24.48 8.47
CA LYS A 210 0.26 25.13 9.78
C LYS A 210 0.51 24.13 10.92
N GLY A 211 1.36 23.13 10.67
CA GLY A 211 1.73 22.10 11.63
C GLY A 211 0.80 20.88 11.63
N GLY A 212 0.12 20.59 10.52
CA GLY A 212 -0.70 19.39 10.39
C GLY A 212 -2.18 19.57 10.72
N ARG A 213 -2.74 20.76 10.49
CA ARG A 213 -4.17 21.03 10.73
C ARG A 213 -5.00 20.57 9.55
N LEU A 214 -5.94 19.66 9.82
CA LEU A 214 -6.93 19.23 8.83
C LEU A 214 -8.17 20.10 8.82
N SER A 215 -8.59 20.72 9.93
CA SER A 215 -9.80 21.57 10.00
C SER A 215 -9.65 22.90 9.26
N ARG A 216 -10.80 23.54 8.96
CA ARG A 216 -10.81 24.93 8.45
C ARG A 216 -10.65 25.90 9.62
N GLU A 217 -10.03 27.03 9.37
CA GLU A 217 -9.75 28.05 10.40
C GLU A 217 -11.00 28.62 11.09
N ALA A 218 -12.17 28.51 10.44
CA ALA A 218 -13.44 29.02 10.96
C ALA A 218 -14.04 28.18 12.11
N GLU A 219 -13.50 27.00 12.43
CA GLU A 219 -14.02 26.11 13.49
C GLU A 219 -13.35 26.32 14.86
N LEU A 220 -12.57 27.40 15.04
CA LEU A 220 -11.88 27.74 16.28
C LEU A 220 -12.44 29.00 16.98
N ALA A 221 -13.70 29.37 16.69
CA ALA A 221 -14.42 30.43 17.41
C ALA A 221 -15.53 29.85 18.28
#